data_AF-A0A7J3M1P1-F1
#
_entry.id   AF-A0A7J3M1P1-F1
#
_cell.length_a   1.000
_cell.length_b   1.000
_cell.length_c   1.000
_cell.angle_alpha   90.00
_cell.angle_beta   90.00
_cell.angle_gamma   90.00
#
_symmetry.space_group_name_H-M   'P 1'
#
loop_
_entity.id
_entity.type
_entity.pdbx_description
1 polymer ?
#
loop_
_entity_poly.entity_id
_entity_poly.type
_entity_poly.pdbx_seq_one_letter_code
_entity_poly.pdbx_strand_id
1 'polypeptide(L)'
;MVARIRLRMLIFALAVAFGVLSLATGLVLYFWPHGPRTGQLIVLGMTKSEWGEVHTWVSLLALIVIAVHLIVNRTSIKLYFRCLKEL
;
A
#
# COMPACT_ATOMS: atom_id res chain seq x y z
N MET A 1 -8.50 16.48 22.04
CA MET A 1 -7.06 16.32 21.75
C MET A 1 -6.69 14.86 21.41
N VAL A 2 -7.04 13.89 22.26
CA VAL A 2 -6.76 12.44 22.07
C VAL A 2 -7.37 11.85 20.78
N ALA A 3 -8.60 12.22 20.43
CA ALA A 3 -9.28 11.68 19.24
C ALA A 3 -8.54 11.99 17.91
N ARG A 4 -7.93 13.17 17.79
CA ARG A 4 -7.14 13.54 16.60
C ARG A 4 -5.84 12.73 16.49
N ILE A 5 -5.20 12.43 17.62
CA ILE A 5 -3.98 11.61 17.66
C ILE A 5 -4.32 10.16 17.32
N ARG A 6 -5.41 9.61 17.88
CA ARG A 6 -5.92 8.27 17.53
C ARG A 6 -6.22 8.14 16.04
N LEU A 7 -6.87 9.13 15.44
CA LEU A 7 -7.16 9.15 14.00
C LEU A 7 -5.86 9.09 13.17
N ARG A 8 -4.85 9.89 13.53
CA ARG A 8 -3.54 9.88 12.84
C ARG A 8 -2.85 8.53 12.94
N MET A 9 -2.83 7.93 14.13
CA MET A 9 -2.24 6.61 14.35
C MET A 9 -2.98 5.52 13.55
N LEU A 10 -4.31 5.58 13.52
CA LEU A 10 -5.14 4.65 12.75
C LEU A 10 -4.86 4.75 11.25
N ILE A 11 -4.85 5.97 10.69
CA ILE A 11 -4.55 6.19 9.27
C ILE A 11 -3.13 5.70 8.94
N PHE A 12 -2.15 5.94 9.82
CA PHE A 12 -0.80 5.41 9.64
C PHE A 12 -0.77 3.88 9.66
N ALA A 13 -1.42 3.25 10.64
CA ALA A 13 -1.49 1.79 10.72
C ALA A 13 -2.15 1.17 9.49
N LEU A 14 -3.23 1.77 8.99
CA LEU A 14 -3.87 1.35 7.74
C LEU A 14 -2.94 1.53 6.54
N ALA A 15 -2.21 2.64 6.43
CA ALA A 15 -1.27 2.88 5.35
C ALA A 15 -0.17 1.80 5.31
N VAL A 16 0.37 1.45 6.48
CA VAL A 16 1.36 0.37 6.61
C VAL A 16 0.75 -0.97 6.25
N ALA A 17 -0.44 -1.30 6.78
CA ALA A 17 -1.09 -2.58 6.52
C ALA A 17 -1.39 -2.78 5.03
N PHE A 18 -2.03 -1.82 4.37
CA PHE A 18 -2.34 -1.89 2.94
C PHE A 18 -1.07 -1.86 2.08
N GLY A 19 -0.04 -1.10 2.49
CA GLY A 19 1.26 -1.11 1.80
C GLY A 19 1.94 -2.47 1.85
N VAL A 20 1.94 -3.13 3.02
CA VAL A 20 2.49 -4.49 3.17
C VAL A 20 1.68 -5.52 2.39
N LEU A 21 0.36 -5.43 2.37
CA LEU A 21 -0.50 -6.31 1.56
C LEU A 21 -0.27 -6.12 0.05
N SER A 22 -0.13 -4.86 -0.40
CA SER A 22 0.21 -4.54 -1.79
C SER A 22 1.57 -5.12 -2.16
N LEU A 23 2.58 -4.98 -1.29
CA LEU A 23 3.89 -5.59 -1.50
C LEU A 23 3.80 -7.11 -1.58
N ALA A 24 3.11 -7.76 -0.64
CA ALA A 24 2.98 -9.22 -0.62
C ALA A 24 2.30 -9.76 -1.89
N THR A 25 1.18 -9.17 -2.30
CA THR A 25 0.47 -9.54 -3.53
C THR A 25 1.32 -9.25 -4.77
N GLY A 26 2.10 -8.16 -4.77
CA GLY A 26 3.05 -7.84 -5.84
C GLY A 26 4.19 -8.85 -5.95
N LEU A 27 4.71 -9.33 -4.81
CA LEU A 27 5.75 -10.38 -4.79
C LEU A 27 5.21 -11.70 -5.34
N VAL A 28 3.97 -12.08 -5.01
CA VAL A 28 3.32 -13.28 -5.58
C VAL A 28 3.26 -13.18 -7.11
N LEU A 29 2.87 -12.01 -7.64
CA LEU A 29 2.84 -11.78 -9.09
C LEU A 29 4.22 -11.71 -9.73
N TYR A 30 5.20 -11.13 -9.03
CA TYR A 30 6.58 -11.00 -9.51
C TYR A 30 7.24 -12.37 -9.69
N PHE A 31 7.06 -13.27 -8.71
CA PHE A 31 7.58 -14.63 -8.77
C PHE A 31 6.71 -15.57 -9.63
N TRP A 32 5.62 -15.08 -10.23
CA TRP A 32 4.76 -15.90 -11.06
C TRP A 32 5.52 -16.35 -12.33
N PRO A 33 5.50 -17.65 -12.69
CA PRO A 33 6.25 -18.14 -13.84
C PRO A 33 5.76 -17.52 -15.16
N HIS A 34 6.70 -17.30 -16.09
CA HIS A 34 6.44 -16.71 -17.39
C HIS A 34 6.51 -17.79 -18.48
N GLY A 35 5.48 -17.89 -19.33
CA GLY A 35 5.47 -18.84 -20.45
C GLY A 35 4.07 -19.15 -20.99
N PRO A 36 3.97 -19.86 -22.13
CA PRO A 36 2.69 -20.36 -22.63
C PRO A 36 2.02 -21.26 -21.57
N ARG A 37 0.74 -21.02 -21.27
CA ARG A 37 -0.08 -21.72 -20.25
C ARG A 37 0.13 -21.31 -18.79
N THR A 38 1.02 -20.39 -18.42
CA THR A 38 1.17 -20.00 -17.00
C THR A 38 -0.01 -19.21 -16.43
N GLY A 39 -0.92 -18.71 -17.28
CA GLY A 39 -2.19 -18.11 -16.84
C GLY A 39 -3.19 -19.10 -16.24
N GLN A 40 -3.01 -20.40 -16.46
CA GLN A 40 -3.85 -21.47 -15.91
C GLN A 40 -3.30 -22.04 -14.59
N LEU A 41 -2.11 -21.58 -14.15
CA LEU A 41 -1.56 -21.99 -12.87
C LEU A 41 -2.46 -21.46 -11.75
N ILE A 42 -2.78 -22.32 -10.80
CA ILE A 42 -3.58 -21.96 -9.63
C ILE A 42 -2.63 -21.88 -8.45
N VAL A 43 -2.53 -20.69 -7.85
CA VAL A 43 -1.74 -20.43 -6.64
C VAL A 43 -2.71 -19.97 -5.57
N LEU A 44 -2.76 -20.70 -4.45
CA LEU A 44 -3.69 -20.44 -3.34
C LEU A 44 -5.17 -20.38 -3.79
N GLY A 45 -5.54 -21.20 -4.77
CA GLY A 45 -6.92 -21.27 -5.29
C GLY A 45 -7.28 -20.19 -6.31
N MET A 46 -6.35 -19.31 -6.69
CA MET A 46 -6.59 -18.22 -7.64
C MET A 46 -5.60 -18.29 -8.81
N THR A 47 -6.06 -17.88 -10.00
CA THR A 47 -5.27 -17.72 -11.22
C THR A 47 -4.43 -16.45 -11.20
N LYS A 48 -3.49 -16.32 -12.16
CA LYS A 48 -2.66 -15.11 -12.30
C LYS A 48 -3.51 -13.85 -12.46
N SER A 49 -4.61 -13.95 -13.21
CA SER A 49 -5.52 -12.83 -13.48
C SER A 49 -6.18 -12.34 -12.20
N GLU A 50 -6.71 -13.27 -11.41
CA GLU A 50 -7.37 -12.97 -10.15
C GLU A 50 -6.39 -12.39 -9.11
N TRP A 51 -5.17 -12.91 -9.05
CA TRP A 51 -4.09 -12.29 -8.26
C TRP A 51 -3.77 -10.86 -8.73
N GLY A 52 -3.79 -10.63 -10.04
CA GLY A 52 -3.63 -9.31 -10.64
C GLY A 52 -4.72 -8.32 -10.21
N GLU A 53 -5.98 -8.77 -10.21
CA GLU A 53 -7.12 -7.97 -9.74
C GLU A 53 -7.00 -7.65 -8.26
N VAL A 54 -6.71 -8.65 -7.41
CA VAL A 54 -6.50 -8.45 -5.97
C VAL A 54 -5.38 -7.46 -5.72
N HIS A 55 -4.23 -7.64 -6.37
CA HIS A 55 -3.10 -6.71 -6.23
C HIS A 55 -3.49 -5.28 -6.65
N THR A 56 -4.22 -5.13 -7.74
CA THR A 56 -4.65 -3.82 -8.24
C THR A 56 -5.58 -3.12 -7.25
N TRP A 57 -6.61 -3.80 -6.75
CA TRP A 57 -7.54 -3.22 -5.79
C TRP A 57 -6.88 -2.90 -4.44
N VAL A 58 -6.03 -3.80 -3.93
CA VAL A 58 -5.26 -3.57 -2.70
C VAL A 58 -4.31 -2.37 -2.87
N SER A 59 -3.64 -2.27 -4.00
CA SER A 59 -2.71 -1.16 -4.29
C SER A 59 -3.44 0.17 -4.47
N LEU A 60 -4.62 0.16 -5.07
CA LEU A 60 -5.47 1.36 -5.18
C LEU A 60 -5.93 1.84 -3.80
N LEU A 61 -6.38 0.93 -2.93
CA LEU A 61 -6.74 1.24 -1.55
C LEU A 61 -5.52 1.77 -0.76
N ALA A 62 -4.36 1.13 -0.91
CA ALA A 62 -3.11 1.59 -0.30
C ALA A 62 -2.79 3.03 -0.73
N LEU A 63 -2.89 3.33 -2.03
CA LEU A 63 -2.65 4.66 -2.58
C LEU A 63 -3.59 5.71 -1.97
N ILE A 64 -4.89 5.41 -1.88
CA ILE A 64 -5.88 6.32 -1.29
C ILE A 64 -5.55 6.58 0.19
N VAL A 65 -5.25 5.53 0.95
CA VAL A 65 -4.93 5.65 2.39
C VAL A 65 -3.63 6.43 2.59
N ILE A 66 -2.61 6.21 1.76
CA ILE A 66 -1.36 6.97 1.78
C ILE A 66 -1.60 8.44 1.44
N ALA A 67 -2.42 8.74 0.43
CA ALA A 67 -2.77 10.12 0.08
C ALA A 67 -3.47 10.83 1.25
N VAL A 68 -4.45 10.16 1.89
CA VAL A 68 -5.12 10.67 3.10
C VAL A 68 -4.12 10.87 4.24
N HIS A 69 -3.21 9.91 4.45
CA HIS A 69 -2.14 10.01 5.45
C HIS A 69 -1.28 11.27 5.25
N LEU A 70 -0.86 11.53 4.01
CA LEU A 70 -0.05 12.70 3.65
C LEU A 70 -0.82 14.01 3.87
N ILE A 71 -2.09 14.07 3.47
CA ILE A 71 -2.93 15.27 3.64
C ILE A 71 -3.13 15.59 5.12
N VAL A 72 -3.43 14.57 5.95
CA VAL A 72 -3.65 14.74 7.40
C VAL A 72 -2.36 15.16 8.13
N ASN A 73 -1.21 14.68 7.67
CA ASN A 73 0.10 14.96 8.27
C ASN A 73 0.90 16.06 7.56
N ARG A 74 0.30 16.79 6.61
CA ARG A 74 0.96 17.84 5.81
C ARG A 74 1.72 18.89 6.62
N THR A 75 1.22 19.26 7.80
CA THR A 75 1.86 20.26 8.67
C THR A 75 3.18 19.74 9.23
N SER A 76 3.21 18.48 9.65
CA SER A 76 4.42 17.82 10.14
C SER A 76 5.42 17.64 9.00
N ILE A 77 4.95 17.27 7.80
CA ILE A 77 5.80 17.14 6.61
C ILE A 77 6.48 18.47 6.27
N LYS A 78 5.75 19.59 6.27
CA LYS A 78 6.32 20.93 6.04
C LYS A 78 7.38 21.30 7.08
N LEU A 79 7.19 20.89 8.34
CA LEU A 79 8.17 21.10 9.40
C LEU A 79 9.46 20.32 9.11
N TYR A 80 9.36 19.05 8.73
CA TYR A 80 10.53 18.24 8.35
C TYR A 80 11.28 18.83 7.15
N PHE A 81 10.57 19.27 6.11
CA PHE A 81 11.20 19.93 4.96
C PHE A 81 11.89 21.25 5.33
N ARG A 82 11.35 22.01 6.29
CA ARG A 82 11.99 23.23 6.78
C ARG A 82 13.28 22.90 7.53
N CYS A 83 13.22 21.94 8.46
CA CYS A 83 14.39 21.48 9.21
C CYS A 83 15.49 20.95 8.28
N LEU A 84 15.12 20.17 7.25
CA LEU A 84 16.08 19.65 6.27
C LEU A 84 16.77 20.75 5.45
N LYS A 85 16.12 21.89 5.20
CA LYS A 85 16.72 23.02 4.47
C LYS A 85 17.70 23.84 5.32
N GLU A 86 17.62 23.71 6.64
CA GLU A 86 18.50 24.41 7.58
C GLU A 86 19.76 23.58 7.93
N LEU A 87 19.82 22.34 7.43
CA LEU A 87 20.96 21.42 7.55
C LEU A 87 21.88 21.54 6.32
#